data_AF-A0A368YBL8-F1
#
_entry.id   AF-A0A368YBL8-F1
#
_cell.length_a   1.000
_cell.length_b   1.000
_cell.length_c   1.000
_cell.angle_alpha   90.00
_cell.angle_beta   90.00
_cell.angle_gamma   90.00
#
_symmetry.space_group_name_H-M   'P 1'
#
loop_
_entity.id
_entity.type
_entity.pdbx_description
1 polymer ?
#
loop_
_entity_poly.entity_id
_entity_poly.type
_entity_poly.pdbx_seq_one_letter_code
_entity_poly.pdbx_strand_id
1 'polypeptide(L)'
;MTILTPPNEAIALSAIRSGFDAPSKLSDEVKAQKAALEVAERMRLATVEGKICFDLFADRVAILLHGSAKVRKLVSTMYPFIILDEFQDTSAEQWRAVKEIGKGTTLIALADPEQRIFDFIGADPERLNHFKDAFKPFEHDLASDNHRSKGTDIAIFGDHLLTGKFRNEPYQGIEYEGFASNPNQAYASIVTQILKSRQRLIAIGRHDWSLAILAPTKRMTRLVSDSLRAPFGNVPPIMHTAAVDMEGPMQRAAIPCEG
;
A
#
# COMPACT_ATOMS: atom_id res chain seq x y z
N MET A 1 26.67 -11.31 2.81
CA MET A 1 25.24 -11.28 3.20
C MET A 1 24.50 -10.53 2.12
N THR A 2 23.46 -11.13 1.56
CA THR A 2 22.76 -10.61 0.37
C THR A 2 21.24 -10.59 0.63
N ILE A 3 20.57 -9.52 0.20
CA ILE A 3 19.12 -9.41 0.30
C ILE A 3 18.49 -10.19 -0.86
N LEU A 4 17.58 -11.11 -0.56
CA LEU A 4 16.75 -11.79 -1.56
C LEU A 4 15.56 -10.90 -1.90
N THR A 5 15.53 -10.42 -3.13
CA THR A 5 14.36 -9.76 -3.72
C THR A 5 13.21 -10.76 -3.85
N PRO A 6 11.93 -10.32 -3.82
CA PRO A 6 10.78 -11.22 -3.93
C PRO A 6 10.82 -12.23 -5.11
N PRO A 7 11.29 -11.86 -6.33
CA PRO A 7 11.42 -12.84 -7.41
C PRO A 7 12.44 -13.95 -7.12
N ASN A 8 13.58 -13.60 -6.55
CA ASN A 8 14.63 -14.56 -6.20
C ASN A 8 14.23 -15.45 -5.03
N GLU A 9 13.48 -14.90 -4.08
CA GLU A 9 12.85 -15.69 -3.02
C GLU A 9 11.84 -16.69 -3.60
N ALA A 10 10.98 -16.27 -4.53
CA ALA A 10 10.02 -17.15 -5.17
C ALA A 10 10.70 -18.30 -5.94
N ILE A 11 11.85 -18.02 -6.57
CA ILE A 11 12.69 -19.05 -7.21
C ILE A 11 13.26 -20.01 -6.16
N ALA A 12 13.80 -19.50 -5.05
CA ALA A 12 14.35 -20.33 -3.99
C ALA A 12 13.30 -21.24 -3.34
N LEU A 13 12.07 -20.75 -3.18
CA LEU A 13 10.95 -21.51 -2.61
C LEU A 13 10.23 -22.38 -3.66
N SER A 14 10.62 -22.33 -4.93
CA SER A 14 9.89 -23.00 -6.02
C SER A 14 9.80 -24.52 -5.83
N ALA A 15 10.88 -25.17 -5.40
CA ALA A 15 10.92 -26.62 -5.17
C ALA A 15 9.93 -27.06 -4.07
N ILE A 16 9.84 -26.29 -2.99
CA ILE A 16 8.86 -26.53 -1.92
C ILE A 16 7.46 -26.32 -2.47
N ARG A 17 7.22 -25.21 -3.17
CA ARG A 17 5.90 -24.85 -3.70
C ARG A 17 5.39 -25.86 -4.74
N SER A 18 6.26 -26.43 -5.56
CA SER A 18 5.90 -27.46 -6.54
C SER A 18 5.49 -28.80 -5.93
N GLY A 19 5.85 -29.05 -4.67
CA GLY A 19 5.45 -30.26 -3.95
C GLY A 19 4.02 -30.25 -3.41
N PHE A 20 3.28 -29.15 -3.58
CA PHE A 20 1.91 -29.00 -3.09
C PHE A 20 0.94 -28.70 -4.23
N ASP A 21 -0.30 -29.20 -4.09
CA ASP A 21 -1.40 -28.86 -4.98
C ASP A 21 -1.76 -27.36 -4.93
N ALA A 22 -2.59 -26.94 -5.89
CA ALA A 22 -3.09 -25.56 -5.97
C ALA A 22 -3.76 -25.14 -4.63
N PRO A 23 -3.56 -23.89 -4.17
CA PRO A 23 -4.06 -23.43 -2.86
C PRO A 23 -5.55 -23.66 -2.61
N SER A 24 -6.37 -23.65 -3.67
CA SER A 24 -7.82 -23.89 -3.61
C SER A 24 -8.20 -25.33 -3.28
N LYS A 25 -7.26 -26.28 -3.38
CA LYS A 25 -7.47 -27.72 -3.13
C LYS A 25 -6.85 -28.20 -1.82
N LEU A 26 -6.10 -27.34 -1.12
CA LEU A 26 -5.40 -27.71 0.11
C LEU A 26 -6.33 -27.58 1.32
N SER A 27 -6.30 -28.58 2.20
CA SER A 27 -6.84 -28.43 3.56
C SER A 27 -6.01 -27.43 4.36
N ASP A 28 -6.58 -26.88 5.44
CA ASP A 28 -5.88 -25.88 6.24
C ASP A 28 -4.63 -26.44 6.94
N GLU A 29 -4.64 -27.73 7.31
CA GLU A 29 -3.46 -28.43 7.82
C GLU A 29 -2.31 -28.47 6.81
N VAL A 30 -2.62 -28.78 5.55
CA VAL A 30 -1.62 -28.84 4.49
C VAL A 30 -1.10 -27.45 4.14
N LYS A 31 -1.95 -26.41 4.19
CA LYS A 31 -1.51 -25.01 4.06
C LYS A 31 -0.55 -24.61 5.18
N ALA A 32 -0.85 -24.99 6.43
CA ALA A 32 0.01 -24.72 7.57
C ALA A 32 1.37 -25.44 7.44
N GLN A 33 1.36 -26.70 7.01
CA GLN A 33 2.57 -27.46 6.74
C GLN A 33 3.43 -26.81 5.65
N LYS A 34 2.81 -26.42 4.54
CA LYS A 34 3.50 -25.70 3.45
C LYS A 34 4.12 -24.41 3.96
N ALA A 35 3.38 -23.60 4.72
CA ALA A 35 3.88 -22.35 5.28
C ALA A 35 5.07 -22.59 6.22
N ALA A 36 5.01 -23.63 7.07
CA ALA A 36 6.11 -24.00 7.95
C ALA A 36 7.39 -24.40 7.18
N LEU A 37 7.25 -25.15 6.07
CA LEU A 37 8.39 -25.49 5.22
C LEU A 37 8.99 -24.26 4.54
N GLU A 38 8.15 -23.34 4.02
CA GLU A 38 8.65 -22.10 3.43
C GLU A 38 9.39 -21.23 4.46
N VAL A 39 8.88 -21.13 5.69
CA VAL A 39 9.56 -20.42 6.80
C VAL A 39 10.90 -21.09 7.14
N ALA A 40 10.93 -22.42 7.23
CA ALA A 40 12.16 -23.17 7.52
C ALA A 40 13.23 -22.95 6.44
N GLU A 41 12.84 -22.92 5.17
CA GLU A 41 13.79 -22.69 4.07
C GLU A 41 14.29 -21.25 4.03
N ARG A 42 13.43 -20.24 4.24
CA ARG A 42 13.86 -18.84 4.41
C ARG A 42 14.91 -18.73 5.52
N MET A 43 14.67 -19.44 6.62
CA MET A 43 15.60 -19.47 7.74
C MET A 43 16.93 -20.15 7.40
N ARG A 44 16.90 -21.27 6.69
CA ARG A 44 18.11 -21.94 6.22
C ARG A 44 18.92 -21.03 5.28
N LEU A 45 18.27 -20.38 4.32
CA LEU A 45 18.90 -19.41 3.41
C LEU A 45 19.56 -18.26 4.18
N ALA A 46 18.87 -17.71 5.19
CA ALA A 46 19.40 -16.61 5.99
C ALA A 46 20.62 -17.03 6.83
N THR A 47 20.56 -18.20 7.45
CA THR A 47 21.55 -18.66 8.45
C THR A 47 22.75 -19.39 7.84
N VAL A 48 22.53 -20.19 6.79
CA VAL A 48 23.57 -21.02 6.15
C VAL A 48 24.20 -20.32 4.96
N GLU A 49 23.40 -19.64 4.14
CA GLU A 49 23.88 -19.02 2.90
C GLU A 49 24.04 -17.49 3.02
N GLY A 50 23.63 -16.90 4.14
CA GLY A 50 23.67 -15.45 4.34
C GLY A 50 22.75 -14.68 3.40
N LYS A 51 21.69 -15.32 2.91
CA LYS A 51 20.67 -14.77 1.99
C LYS A 51 19.39 -14.46 2.76
N ILE A 52 19.10 -13.18 3.02
CA ILE A 52 17.96 -12.79 3.86
C ILE A 52 16.79 -12.32 3.00
N CYS A 53 15.62 -12.94 3.22
CA CYS A 53 14.34 -12.52 2.63
C CYS A 53 13.75 -11.33 3.38
N PHE A 54 12.95 -10.52 2.69
CA PHE A 54 12.33 -9.31 3.27
C PHE A 54 11.43 -9.63 4.47
N ASP A 55 10.68 -10.73 4.40
CA ASP A 55 9.79 -11.24 5.46
C ASP A 55 10.52 -11.46 6.79
N LEU A 56 11.83 -11.73 6.76
CA LEU A 56 12.61 -11.97 7.97
C LEU A 56 13.09 -10.68 8.62
N PHE A 57 13.10 -9.52 7.94
CA PHE A 57 13.74 -8.33 8.49
C PHE A 57 13.13 -7.88 9.81
N ALA A 58 11.80 -7.73 9.87
CA ALA A 58 11.13 -7.25 11.07
C ALA A 58 11.41 -8.15 12.28
N ASP A 59 11.21 -9.47 12.12
CA ASP A 59 11.44 -10.47 13.15
C ASP A 59 12.92 -10.53 13.58
N ARG A 60 13.86 -10.60 12.62
CA ARG A 60 15.30 -10.69 12.93
C ARG A 60 15.83 -9.44 13.61
N VAL A 61 15.38 -8.27 13.17
CA VAL A 61 15.73 -6.99 13.81
C VAL A 61 15.16 -6.94 15.22
N ALA A 62 13.91 -7.35 15.42
CA ALA A 62 13.31 -7.42 16.75
C ALA A 62 14.10 -8.34 17.69
N ILE A 63 14.47 -9.54 17.24
CA ILE A 63 15.29 -10.48 18.03
C ILE A 63 16.65 -9.87 18.39
N LEU A 64 17.34 -9.27 17.42
CA LEU A 64 18.66 -8.66 17.64
C LEU A 64 18.59 -7.50 18.65
N LEU A 65 17.60 -6.63 18.48
CA LEU A 65 17.41 -5.48 19.35
C LEU A 65 16.98 -5.93 20.75
N HIS A 66 16.10 -6.91 20.88
CA HIS A 66 15.70 -7.45 22.16
C HIS A 66 16.88 -8.10 22.90
N GLY A 67 17.69 -8.89 22.20
CA GLY A 67 18.81 -9.65 22.77
C GLY A 67 20.06 -8.83 23.10
N SER A 68 20.22 -7.60 22.59
CA SER A 68 21.46 -6.84 22.76
C SER A 68 21.26 -5.37 23.13
N ALA A 69 21.48 -5.05 24.41
CA ALA A 69 21.48 -3.67 24.90
C ALA A 69 22.56 -2.80 24.22
N LYS A 70 23.69 -3.39 23.82
CA LYS A 70 24.75 -2.67 23.10
C LYS A 70 24.29 -2.24 21.71
N VAL A 71 23.59 -3.12 20.98
CA VAL A 71 23.04 -2.80 19.66
C VAL A 71 21.95 -1.73 19.80
N ARG A 72 21.05 -1.85 20.79
CA ARG A 72 20.05 -0.79 21.07
C ARG A 72 20.72 0.55 21.32
N LYS A 73 21.76 0.60 22.17
CA LYS A 73 22.49 1.84 22.45
C LYS A 73 23.17 2.41 21.22
N LEU A 74 23.74 1.55 20.35
CA LEU A 74 24.33 1.99 19.10
C LEU A 74 23.27 2.64 18.19
N VAL A 75 22.13 1.96 17.99
CA VAL A 75 21.01 2.47 17.19
C VAL A 75 20.50 3.79 17.75
N SER A 76 20.29 3.89 19.05
CA SER A 76 19.78 5.12 19.67
C SER A 76 20.77 6.27 19.65
N THR A 77 22.08 5.98 19.63
CA THR A 77 23.11 7.00 19.47
C THR A 77 23.17 7.54 18.04
N MET A 78 22.99 6.66 17.04
CA MET A 78 22.97 7.07 15.63
C MET A 78 21.66 7.76 15.24
N TYR A 79 20.54 7.29 15.79
CA TYR A 79 19.19 7.75 15.50
C TYR A 79 18.49 8.15 16.80
N PRO A 80 18.80 9.32 17.37
CA PRO A 80 18.17 9.81 18.60
C PRO A 80 16.70 10.20 18.42
N PHE A 81 16.29 10.46 17.17
CA PHE A 81 14.90 10.74 16.78
C PHE A 81 14.54 9.85 15.58
N ILE A 82 13.38 9.19 15.64
CA ILE A 82 12.84 8.38 14.55
C ILE A 82 11.38 8.77 14.32
N ILE A 83 11.07 9.05 13.06
CA ILE A 83 9.70 9.30 12.60
C ILE A 83 9.17 8.00 12.00
N LEU A 84 8.01 7.56 12.48
CA LEU A 84 7.29 6.39 12.00
C LEU A 84 6.08 6.90 11.22
N ASP A 85 6.13 6.78 9.89
CA ASP A 85 5.02 7.13 9.01
C ASP A 85 4.06 5.94 8.82
N GLU A 86 2.79 6.21 8.51
CA GLU A 86 1.73 5.20 8.36
C GLU A 86 1.67 4.19 9.52
N PHE A 87 1.86 4.67 10.75
CA PHE A 87 2.12 3.79 11.90
C PHE A 87 0.93 2.85 12.22
N GLN A 88 -0.30 3.21 11.82
CA GLN A 88 -1.48 2.35 11.94
C GLN A 88 -1.32 1.00 11.23
N ASP A 89 -0.53 0.93 10.16
CA ASP A 89 -0.37 -0.28 9.32
C ASP A 89 0.81 -1.16 9.75
N THR A 90 1.43 -0.85 10.89
CA THR A 90 2.60 -1.58 11.37
C THR A 90 2.23 -3.02 11.76
N SER A 91 3.01 -4.02 11.34
CA SER A 91 2.79 -5.44 11.69
C SER A 91 3.25 -5.79 13.11
N ALA A 92 2.86 -6.95 13.65
CA ALA A 92 3.23 -7.38 15.00
C ALA A 92 4.76 -7.50 15.20
N GLU A 93 5.50 -7.97 14.19
CA GLU A 93 6.96 -8.10 14.28
C GLU A 93 7.65 -6.73 14.20
N GLN A 94 7.16 -5.85 13.34
CA GLN A 94 7.64 -4.46 13.30
C GLN A 94 7.37 -3.76 14.64
N TRP A 95 6.24 -4.04 15.31
CA TRP A 95 5.94 -3.52 16.65
C TRP A 95 7.02 -3.87 17.66
N ARG A 96 7.44 -5.14 17.67
CA ARG A 96 8.44 -5.65 18.62
C ARG A 96 9.76 -4.91 18.42
N ALA A 97 10.17 -4.67 17.18
CA ALA A 97 11.34 -3.87 16.88
C ALA A 97 11.18 -2.41 17.39
N VAL A 98 10.06 -1.76 17.07
CA VAL A 98 9.78 -0.37 17.50
C VAL A 98 9.82 -0.25 19.02
N LYS A 99 9.24 -1.20 19.77
CA LYS A 99 9.30 -1.23 21.23
C LYS A 99 10.72 -1.26 21.78
N GLU A 100 11.61 -2.03 21.15
CA GLU A 100 13.00 -2.13 21.59
C GLU A 100 13.80 -0.86 21.24
N ILE A 101 13.54 -0.25 20.08
CA ILE A 101 14.15 1.01 19.65
C ILE A 101 13.73 2.16 20.58
N GLY A 102 12.43 2.27 20.88
CA GLY A 102 11.86 3.33 21.70
C GLY A 102 12.35 3.35 23.15
N LYS A 103 13.11 2.34 23.60
CA LYS A 103 13.76 2.37 24.94
C LYS A 103 14.89 3.39 25.04
N GLY A 104 15.49 3.79 23.92
CA GLY A 104 16.62 4.71 23.91
C GLY A 104 16.49 5.88 22.92
N THR A 105 15.47 5.86 22.07
CA THR A 105 15.24 6.82 21.00
C THR A 105 13.91 7.52 21.20
N THR A 106 13.85 8.81 20.86
CA THR A 106 12.59 9.55 20.80
C THR A 106 11.84 9.15 19.53
N LEU A 107 10.62 8.63 19.70
CA LEU A 107 9.76 8.21 18.59
C LEU A 107 8.69 9.26 18.32
N ILE A 108 8.47 9.57 17.05
CA ILE A 108 7.37 10.40 16.56
C ILE A 108 6.55 9.53 15.61
N ALA A 109 5.35 9.13 16.01
CA ALA A 109 4.47 8.33 15.17
C ALA A 109 3.45 9.23 14.47
N LEU A 110 3.43 9.18 13.15
CA LEU A 110 2.39 9.76 12.31
C LEU A 110 1.43 8.64 11.92
N ALA A 111 0.14 8.87 12.12
CA ALA A 111 -0.89 7.89 11.82
C ALA A 111 -2.21 8.55 11.49
N ASP A 112 -2.99 7.89 10.63
CA ASP A 112 -4.37 8.22 10.34
C ASP A 112 -5.27 7.00 10.64
N PRO A 113 -6.07 7.02 11.73
CA PRO A 113 -6.95 5.92 12.09
C PRO A 113 -8.01 5.58 11.03
N GLU A 114 -8.41 6.54 10.19
CA GLU A 114 -9.46 6.38 9.17
C GLU A 114 -8.91 5.81 7.85
N GLN A 115 -7.60 5.88 7.63
CA GLN A 115 -6.93 5.31 6.45
C GLN A 115 -6.43 3.87 6.64
N ARG A 116 -7.00 3.13 7.60
CA ARG A 116 -6.72 1.70 7.76
C ARG A 116 -7.26 0.90 6.58
N ILE A 117 -6.41 0.69 5.58
CA ILE A 117 -6.72 -0.12 4.39
C ILE A 117 -6.13 -1.54 4.49
N PHE A 118 -5.36 -1.84 5.54
CA PHE A 118 -4.58 -3.09 5.69
C PHE A 118 -5.06 -4.04 6.79
N ASP A 119 -6.31 -3.95 7.25
CA ASP A 119 -6.87 -4.87 8.26
C ASP A 119 -6.68 -6.37 7.88
N PHE A 120 -6.54 -6.67 6.59
CA PHE A 120 -6.32 -8.03 6.08
C PHE A 120 -4.86 -8.52 6.10
N ILE A 121 -3.86 -7.66 6.30
CA ILE A 121 -2.42 -8.01 6.17
C ILE A 121 -1.70 -8.12 7.53
N GLY A 122 -2.45 -8.21 8.64
CA GLY A 122 -1.86 -8.45 9.97
C GLY A 122 -1.31 -7.21 10.67
N ALA A 123 -1.72 -6.01 10.21
CA ALA A 123 -1.74 -4.83 11.05
C ALA A 123 -2.75 -5.04 12.18
N ASP A 124 -2.39 -4.64 13.39
CA ASP A 124 -3.27 -4.80 14.56
C ASP A 124 -4.18 -3.57 14.67
N PRO A 125 -5.52 -3.71 14.66
CA PRO A 125 -6.42 -2.57 14.80
C PRO A 125 -6.15 -1.72 16.06
N GLU A 126 -5.57 -2.33 17.09
CA GLU A 126 -5.21 -1.69 18.36
C GLU A 126 -3.79 -1.07 18.33
N ARG A 127 -3.12 -1.00 17.18
CA ARG A 127 -1.72 -0.54 17.08
C ARG A 127 -1.48 0.83 17.73
N LEU A 128 -2.39 1.77 17.52
CA LEU A 128 -2.29 3.09 18.12
C LEU A 128 -2.44 3.02 19.65
N ASN A 129 -3.35 2.19 20.15
CA ASN A 129 -3.53 1.97 21.59
C ASN A 129 -2.29 1.31 22.20
N HIS A 130 -1.70 0.31 21.54
CA HIS A 130 -0.44 -0.29 21.95
C HIS A 130 0.69 0.74 22.08
N PHE A 131 0.77 1.71 21.17
CA PHE A 131 1.77 2.78 21.24
C PHE A 131 1.50 3.75 22.40
N LYS A 132 0.23 4.13 22.61
CA LYS A 132 -0.19 4.95 23.74
C LYS A 132 0.15 4.29 25.07
N ASP A 133 -0.15 3.01 25.21
CA ASP A 133 0.12 2.25 26.43
C ASP A 133 1.62 2.07 26.69
N ALA A 134 2.39 1.79 25.64
CA ALA A 134 3.83 1.53 25.76
C ALA A 134 4.65 2.79 26.04
N PHE A 135 4.30 3.92 25.42
CA PHE A 135 5.15 5.11 25.42
C PHE A 135 4.54 6.36 26.04
N LYS A 136 3.21 6.38 26.28
CA LYS A 136 2.48 7.53 26.82
C LYS A 136 2.85 8.84 26.10
N PRO A 137 2.70 8.89 24.77
CA PRO A 137 3.16 10.01 23.96
C PRO A 137 2.33 11.27 24.22
N PHE A 138 2.88 12.43 23.85
CA PHE A 138 2.08 13.62 23.66
C PHE A 138 1.33 13.53 22.33
N GLU A 139 0.01 13.65 22.37
CA GLU A 139 -0.83 13.60 21.18
C GLU A 139 -1.07 14.99 20.64
N HIS A 140 -0.87 15.15 19.33
CA HIS A 140 -1.14 16.38 18.59
C HIS A 140 -2.03 16.04 17.39
N ASP A 141 -3.23 16.62 17.37
CA ASP A 141 -4.16 16.45 16.27
C ASP A 141 -3.81 17.43 15.14
N LEU A 142 -3.65 16.89 13.93
CA LEU A 142 -3.34 17.63 12.71
C LEU A 142 -4.54 17.72 11.76
N ALA A 143 -5.73 17.24 12.17
CA ALA A 143 -6.92 17.17 11.32
C ALA A 143 -7.39 18.53 10.78
N SER A 144 -7.08 19.64 11.45
CA SER A 144 -7.49 20.98 11.02
C SER A 144 -6.74 21.50 9.78
N ASP A 145 -5.62 20.88 9.40
CA ASP A 145 -4.69 21.40 8.40
C ASP A 145 -4.73 20.61 7.08
N ASN A 146 -5.91 20.52 6.45
CA ASN A 146 -6.01 19.93 5.11
C ASN A 146 -5.49 20.89 4.04
N HIS A 147 -4.19 20.77 3.74
CA HIS A 147 -3.53 21.53 2.69
C HIS A 147 -3.57 20.88 1.31
N ARG A 148 -3.96 19.61 1.19
CA ARG A 148 -3.87 18.83 -0.05
C ARG A 148 -5.02 19.12 -1.02
N SER A 149 -6.20 19.44 -0.50
CA SER A 149 -7.42 19.58 -1.30
C SER A 149 -8.19 20.86 -0.99
N LYS A 150 -7.48 21.99 -0.93
CA LYS A 150 -8.11 23.30 -0.72
C LYS A 150 -9.13 23.59 -1.82
N GLY A 151 -10.35 23.95 -1.43
CA GLY A 151 -11.41 24.36 -2.36
C GLY A 151 -12.20 23.21 -3.01
N THR A 152 -12.09 21.99 -2.49
CA THR A 152 -12.97 20.87 -2.86
C THR A 152 -13.54 20.18 -1.63
N ASP A 153 -14.65 19.50 -1.81
CA ASP A 153 -15.31 18.70 -0.76
C ASP A 153 -14.79 17.25 -0.73
N ILE A 154 -13.60 16.97 -1.26
CA ILE A 154 -13.11 15.58 -1.39
C ILE A 154 -12.90 14.90 -0.03
N ALA A 155 -12.47 15.63 1.01
CA ALA A 155 -12.33 15.09 2.35
C ALA A 155 -13.70 14.73 2.94
N ILE A 156 -14.67 15.65 2.84
CA ILE A 156 -16.05 15.44 3.28
C ILE A 156 -16.68 14.25 2.53
N PHE A 157 -16.44 14.16 1.21
CA PHE A 157 -16.91 13.05 0.40
C PHE A 157 -16.29 11.72 0.85
N GLY A 158 -14.99 11.70 1.19
CA GLY A 158 -14.32 10.55 1.78
C GLY A 158 -14.96 10.10 3.09
N ASP A 159 -15.21 11.04 4.02
CA ASP A 159 -15.84 10.75 5.31
C ASP A 159 -17.26 10.19 5.15
N HIS A 160 -18.03 10.75 4.22
CA HIS A 160 -19.38 10.27 3.90
C HIS A 160 -19.35 8.88 3.25
N LEU A 161 -18.33 8.58 2.45
CA LEU A 161 -18.12 7.26 1.87
C LEU A 161 -17.81 6.22 2.96
N LEU A 162 -16.97 6.56 3.93
CA LEU A 162 -16.64 5.68 5.07
C LEU A 162 -17.84 5.42 5.98
N THR A 163 -18.62 6.47 6.26
CA THR A 163 -19.78 6.39 7.17
C THR A 163 -21.07 5.90 6.49
N GLY A 164 -21.10 5.89 5.15
CA GLY A 164 -22.30 5.64 4.35
C GLY A 164 -23.36 6.75 4.44
N LYS A 165 -23.04 7.91 5.03
CA LYS A 165 -23.97 9.02 5.27
C LYS A 165 -23.74 10.15 4.28
N PHE A 166 -24.32 10.01 3.09
CA PHE A 166 -24.24 11.05 2.06
C PHE A 166 -25.21 12.20 2.35
N ARG A 167 -24.78 13.43 2.05
CA ARG A 167 -25.67 14.61 2.01
C ARG A 167 -26.40 14.71 0.66
N ASN A 168 -27.44 15.54 0.61
CA ASN A 168 -28.24 15.74 -0.62
C ASN A 168 -27.63 16.79 -1.56
N GLU A 169 -26.82 17.70 -1.03
CA GLU A 169 -26.16 18.75 -1.81
C GLU A 169 -24.96 18.20 -2.59
N PRO A 170 -24.73 18.68 -3.84
CA PRO A 170 -23.57 18.26 -4.61
C PRO A 170 -22.26 18.59 -3.89
N TYR A 171 -21.23 17.78 -4.13
CA TYR A 171 -19.89 17.98 -3.58
C TYR A 171 -19.06 18.84 -4.54
N GLN A 172 -18.44 19.89 -4.03
CA GLN A 172 -17.57 20.75 -4.82
C GLN A 172 -16.35 19.96 -5.30
N GLY A 173 -16.15 19.91 -6.62
CA GLY A 173 -15.01 19.22 -7.24
C GLY A 173 -15.13 17.70 -7.34
N ILE A 174 -16.31 17.13 -7.07
CA ILE A 174 -16.58 15.69 -7.23
C ILE A 174 -17.73 15.50 -8.22
N GLU A 175 -17.50 14.68 -9.24
CA GLU A 175 -18.49 14.26 -10.22
C GLU A 175 -18.67 12.74 -10.13
N TYR A 176 -19.90 12.26 -10.25
CA TYR A 176 -20.23 10.84 -10.29
C TYR A 176 -20.92 10.50 -11.61
N GLU A 177 -20.39 9.50 -12.31
CA GLU A 177 -20.96 8.99 -13.55
C GLU A 177 -21.09 7.47 -13.43
N GLY A 178 -22.33 6.98 -13.42
CA GLY A 178 -22.62 5.55 -13.51
C GLY A 178 -22.56 5.07 -14.96
N PHE A 179 -22.23 3.80 -15.16
CA PHE A 179 -22.30 3.15 -16.46
C PHE A 179 -23.03 1.81 -16.34
N ALA A 180 -23.68 1.38 -17.42
CA ALA A 180 -24.36 0.09 -17.42
C ALA A 180 -23.37 -1.05 -17.27
N SER A 181 -23.80 -2.16 -16.65
CA SER A 181 -22.99 -3.36 -16.43
C SER A 181 -22.74 -4.17 -17.73
N ASN A 182 -22.23 -3.52 -18.78
CA ASN A 182 -21.66 -4.17 -19.95
C ASN A 182 -20.28 -3.56 -20.30
N PRO A 183 -19.32 -4.38 -20.79
CA PRO A 183 -17.95 -3.92 -20.98
C PRO A 183 -17.79 -2.77 -21.97
N ASN A 184 -18.57 -2.76 -23.06
CA ASN A 184 -18.42 -1.77 -24.13
C ASN A 184 -18.88 -0.38 -23.66
N GLN A 185 -20.01 -0.28 -22.96
CA GLN A 185 -20.51 0.99 -22.43
C GLN A 185 -19.67 1.46 -21.23
N ALA A 186 -19.20 0.55 -20.38
CA ALA A 186 -18.25 0.88 -19.32
C ALA A 186 -16.98 1.51 -19.91
N TYR A 187 -16.41 0.89 -20.95
CA TYR A 187 -15.21 1.39 -21.61
C TYR A 187 -15.44 2.74 -22.30
N ALA A 188 -16.53 2.87 -23.07
CA ALA A 188 -16.89 4.13 -23.72
C ALA A 188 -17.04 5.27 -22.70
N SER A 189 -17.63 4.97 -21.54
CA SER A 189 -17.80 5.94 -20.44
C SER A 189 -16.45 6.37 -19.87
N ILE A 190 -15.57 5.41 -19.57
CA ILE A 190 -14.21 5.68 -19.05
C ILE A 190 -13.42 6.56 -20.04
N VAL A 191 -13.35 6.18 -21.32
CA VAL A 191 -12.64 6.95 -22.35
C VAL A 191 -13.19 8.36 -22.46
N THR A 192 -14.53 8.49 -22.48
CA THR A 192 -15.19 9.80 -22.56
C THR A 192 -14.81 10.70 -21.37
N GLN A 193 -14.79 10.15 -20.15
CA GLN A 193 -14.44 10.92 -18.96
C GLN A 193 -12.95 11.28 -18.90
N ILE A 194 -12.08 10.42 -19.41
CA ILE A 194 -10.64 10.72 -19.55
C ILE A 194 -10.44 11.88 -20.51
N LEU A 195 -11.07 11.84 -21.69
CA LEU A 195 -10.94 12.90 -22.69
C LEU A 195 -11.51 14.23 -22.19
N LYS A 196 -12.68 14.22 -21.53
CA LYS A 196 -13.24 15.41 -20.88
C LYS A 196 -12.29 15.98 -19.82
N SER A 197 -11.72 15.10 -18.98
CA SER A 197 -10.77 15.52 -17.93
C SER A 197 -9.51 16.12 -18.53
N ARG A 198 -8.94 15.50 -19.57
CA ARG A 198 -7.77 16.03 -20.29
C ARG A 198 -8.08 17.37 -20.95
N GLN A 199 -9.25 17.53 -21.58
CA GLN A 199 -9.68 18.80 -22.16
C GLN A 199 -9.76 19.90 -21.09
N ARG A 200 -10.35 19.61 -19.93
CA ARG A 200 -10.39 20.54 -18.78
C ARG A 200 -8.99 20.93 -18.32
N LEU A 201 -8.09 19.96 -18.17
CA LEU A 201 -6.71 20.20 -17.71
C LEU A 201 -5.88 21.03 -18.70
N ILE A 202 -6.03 20.78 -20.00
CA ILE A 202 -5.38 21.59 -21.05
C ILE A 202 -5.94 23.03 -21.04
N ALA A 203 -7.26 23.20 -20.88
CA ALA A 203 -7.89 24.52 -20.86
C ALA A 203 -7.46 25.38 -19.66
N ILE A 204 -6.99 24.78 -18.57
CA ILE A 204 -6.42 25.50 -17.41
C ILE A 204 -5.08 26.17 -17.76
N GLY A 205 -4.43 25.81 -18.87
CA GLY A 205 -3.20 26.45 -19.36
C GLY A 205 -1.95 26.12 -18.51
N ARG A 206 -2.06 25.17 -17.58
CA ARG A 206 -0.92 24.62 -16.85
C ARG A 206 -0.36 23.42 -17.61
N HIS A 207 0.96 23.28 -17.62
CA HIS A 207 1.65 22.21 -18.36
C HIS A 207 2.13 21.06 -17.44
N ASP A 208 1.90 21.17 -16.13
CA ASP A 208 2.36 20.25 -15.08
C ASP A 208 1.21 19.44 -14.46
N TRP A 209 0.14 19.18 -15.21
CA TRP A 209 -0.97 18.36 -14.72
C TRP A 209 -0.66 16.87 -14.80
N SER A 210 -1.34 16.10 -13.95
CA SER A 210 -1.37 14.64 -14.02
C SER A 210 -2.80 14.16 -13.91
N LEU A 211 -3.10 13.06 -14.60
CA LEU A 211 -4.38 12.38 -14.48
C LEU A 211 -4.12 10.94 -14.01
N ALA A 212 -4.71 10.58 -12.88
CA ALA A 212 -4.65 9.25 -12.31
C ALA A 212 -5.96 8.50 -12.53
N ILE A 213 -5.87 7.25 -12.96
CA ILE A 213 -7.01 6.32 -13.04
C ILE A 213 -6.77 5.22 -12.00
N LEU A 214 -7.70 5.08 -11.06
CA LEU A 214 -7.66 4.07 -10.00
C LEU A 214 -8.63 2.94 -10.34
N ALA A 215 -8.16 1.69 -10.25
CA ALA A 215 -8.96 0.50 -10.50
C ALA A 215 -8.78 -0.49 -9.33
N PRO A 216 -9.84 -1.24 -8.96
CA PRO A 216 -9.85 -2.01 -7.72
C PRO A 216 -8.97 -3.28 -7.75
N THR A 217 -8.58 -3.77 -8.93
CA THR A 217 -7.81 -5.01 -9.05
C THR A 217 -6.76 -4.94 -10.15
N LYS A 218 -5.69 -5.73 -10.02
CA LYS A 218 -4.64 -5.85 -11.05
C LYS A 218 -5.20 -6.26 -12.41
N ARG A 219 -6.20 -7.15 -12.40
CA ARG A 219 -6.90 -7.58 -13.62
C ARG A 219 -7.64 -6.40 -14.26
N MET A 220 -8.35 -5.60 -13.47
CA MET A 220 -9.05 -4.42 -13.97
C MET A 220 -8.08 -3.36 -14.50
N THR A 221 -6.97 -3.10 -13.79
CA THR A 221 -5.92 -2.17 -14.23
C THR A 221 -5.34 -2.57 -15.59
N ARG A 222 -5.07 -3.87 -15.80
CA ARG A 222 -4.64 -4.38 -17.12
C ARG A 222 -5.72 -4.20 -18.18
N LEU A 223 -6.96 -4.57 -17.89
CA LEU A 223 -8.07 -4.41 -18.84
C LEU A 223 -8.24 -2.94 -19.27
N VAL A 224 -8.22 -2.00 -18.33
CA VAL A 224 -8.28 -0.56 -18.64
C VAL A 224 -7.07 -0.13 -19.47
N SER A 225 -5.86 -0.51 -19.06
CA SER A 225 -4.62 -0.16 -19.77
C SER A 225 -4.60 -0.69 -21.20
N ASP A 226 -4.92 -1.96 -21.40
CA ASP A 226 -4.93 -2.60 -22.71
C ASP A 226 -5.96 -1.95 -23.62
N SER A 227 -7.12 -1.61 -23.07
CA SER A 227 -8.17 -0.93 -23.83
C SER A 227 -7.72 0.47 -24.26
N LEU A 228 -7.10 1.26 -23.37
CA LEU A 228 -6.60 2.60 -23.68
C LEU A 228 -5.45 2.61 -24.71
N ARG A 229 -4.70 1.50 -24.86
CA ARG A 229 -3.67 1.33 -25.90
C ARG A 229 -4.26 0.98 -27.26
N ALA A 230 -5.52 0.56 -27.33
CA ALA A 230 -6.22 0.31 -28.57
C ALA A 230 -6.98 1.58 -29.02
N PRO A 231 -7.07 1.85 -30.34
CA PRO A 231 -7.94 2.89 -30.84
C PRO A 231 -9.41 2.57 -30.53
N PHE A 232 -10.20 3.59 -30.19
CA PHE A 232 -11.63 3.44 -29.94
C PHE A 232 -12.43 4.38 -30.85
N GLY A 233 -13.05 3.83 -31.90
CA GLY A 233 -13.66 4.64 -32.96
C GLY A 233 -12.61 5.56 -33.61
N ASN A 234 -12.84 6.87 -33.55
CA ASN A 234 -11.91 7.88 -34.06
C ASN A 234 -10.91 8.39 -33.01
N VAL A 235 -10.94 7.84 -31.79
CA VAL A 235 -10.03 8.25 -30.71
C VAL A 235 -8.73 7.44 -30.84
N PRO A 236 -7.56 8.11 -30.98
CA PRO A 236 -6.28 7.43 -31.02
C PRO A 236 -5.94 6.82 -29.65
N PRO A 237 -4.99 5.85 -29.59
CA PRO A 237 -4.49 5.32 -28.34
C PRO A 237 -4.08 6.42 -27.35
N ILE A 238 -4.44 6.25 -26.09
CA ILE A 238 -4.08 7.18 -25.02
C ILE A 238 -2.81 6.64 -24.33
N MET A 239 -1.69 7.31 -24.56
CA MET A 239 -0.41 6.96 -23.95
C MET A 239 -0.46 7.15 -22.43
N HIS A 240 -0.02 6.14 -21.68
CA HIS A 240 -0.07 6.16 -20.21
C HIS A 240 0.90 5.13 -19.61
N THR A 241 1.23 5.32 -18.34
CA THR A 241 1.99 4.37 -17.53
C THR A 241 1.02 3.62 -16.62
N ALA A 242 1.02 2.30 -16.68
CA ALA A 242 0.24 1.46 -15.76
C ALA A 242 1.16 0.93 -14.65
N ALA A 243 0.98 1.40 -13.41
CA ALA A 243 1.65 0.79 -12.26
C ALA A 243 0.83 -0.43 -11.79
N VAL A 244 1.23 -1.61 -12.26
CA VAL A 244 0.75 -2.89 -11.73
C VAL A 244 1.85 -3.42 -10.82
N ASP A 245 1.92 -2.89 -9.60
CA ASP A 245 2.98 -3.27 -8.66
C ASP A 245 2.88 -4.77 -8.31
N MET A 246 4.02 -5.42 -8.07
CA MET A 246 4.06 -6.84 -7.72
C MET A 246 3.54 -7.07 -6.30
N GLU A 247 3.70 -6.13 -5.37
CA GLU A 247 3.18 -6.19 -4.00
C GLU A 247 2.86 -4.76 -3.50
N GLY A 248 1.57 -4.49 -3.27
CA GLY A 248 1.05 -3.18 -2.83
C GLY A 248 -0.39 -2.95 -3.35
N PRO A 249 -1.37 -2.54 -2.50
CA PRO A 249 -2.76 -2.40 -2.93
C PRO A 249 -3.06 -1.06 -3.63
N MET A 250 -2.19 -0.04 -3.52
CA MET A 250 -2.38 1.22 -4.24
C MET A 250 -1.84 1.13 -5.67
N GLN A 251 -2.76 0.91 -6.62
CA GLN A 251 -2.47 0.84 -8.04
C GLN A 251 -2.82 2.16 -8.70
N ARG A 252 -1.84 2.79 -9.36
CA ARG A 252 -2.00 4.06 -10.07
C ARG A 252 -1.66 3.85 -11.54
N ALA A 253 -2.57 4.17 -12.46
CA ALA A 253 -2.19 4.47 -13.83
C ALA A 253 -2.03 5.99 -13.96
N ALA A 254 -0.87 6.46 -14.42
CA ALA A 254 -0.58 7.88 -14.61
C ALA A 254 -0.44 8.17 -16.11
N ILE A 255 -1.14 9.20 -16.59
CA ILE A 255 -0.98 9.71 -17.96
C ILE A 255 0.03 10.86 -17.90
N PRO A 256 1.24 10.74 -18.48
CA PRO A 256 2.19 11.84 -18.52
C PRO A 256 1.71 12.97 -19.45
N CYS A 257 2.12 14.21 -19.16
CA CYS A 257 1.98 15.32 -20.10
C CYS A 257 2.92 15.08 -21.29
N GLU A 258 2.36 14.83 -22.47
CA GLU A 258 3.07 15.06 -23.73
C GLU A 258 2.40 16.24 -24.44
N GLY A 259 3.24 17.24 -24.77
CA GLY A 259 2.85 18.47 -25.46
C GLY A 259 2.51 18.27 -26.92
#